data_AF-A0A7Y1AUN9-F1
#
_entry.id   AF-A0A7Y1AUN9-F1
#
_cell.length_a   1.000
_cell.length_b   1.000
_cell.length_c   1.000
_cell.angle_alpha   90.00
_cell.angle_beta   90.00
_cell.angle_gamma   90.00
#
_symmetry.space_group_name_H-M   'P 1'
#
loop_
_entity.id
_entity.type
_entity.pdbx_description
1 polymer ?
#
loop_
_entity_poly.entity_id
_entity_poly.type
_entity_poly.pdbx_seq_one_letter_code
_entity_poly.pdbx_strand_id
1 'polypeptide(L)'
;MFTLRVFATAAICCSFALSSLPAFSDPGNGKGPDKGHAQGGKGHGNEGGKGQGGKEGNWGRSPHIDRDNILGVLGGHRDYWRPGPALPPGIQKNLARGKPLPPGIAKKLDGRLLNQLPRYEGYEWQQAGADLVLVSIASGLIYEVLNGAFD
;
A
#
# COMPACT_ATOMS: atom_id res chain seq x y z
N MET A 1 -50.26 18.75 19.72
CA MET A 1 -48.89 18.65 20.28
C MET A 1 -48.25 17.43 19.62
N PHE A 2 -47.29 17.47 18.70
CA PHE A 2 -46.30 18.46 18.27
C PHE A 2 -46.13 18.39 16.74
N THR A 3 -45.97 19.55 16.12
CA THR A 3 -45.68 19.78 14.69
C THR A 3 -44.24 19.41 14.35
N LEU A 4 -44.04 18.49 13.40
CA LEU A 4 -42.71 18.14 12.90
C LEU A 4 -42.21 19.19 11.91
N ARG A 5 -41.04 19.73 12.21
CA ARG A 5 -40.40 20.87 11.56
C ARG A 5 -39.81 20.47 10.21
N VAL A 6 -40.23 21.16 9.15
CA VAL A 6 -39.60 21.10 7.82
C VAL A 6 -38.29 21.89 7.88
N PHE A 7 -37.15 21.20 7.81
CA PHE A 7 -35.86 21.84 7.60
C PHE A 7 -35.62 22.01 6.11
N ALA A 8 -35.68 23.26 5.67
CA ALA A 8 -35.23 23.70 4.36
C ALA A 8 -33.70 23.62 4.28
N THR A 9 -33.19 22.93 3.26
CA THR A 9 -31.76 22.91 2.96
C THR A 9 -31.53 23.55 1.60
N ALA A 10 -30.86 24.70 1.62
CA ALA A 10 -30.52 25.50 0.46
C ALA A 10 -29.50 24.78 -0.43
N ALA A 11 -29.76 24.75 -1.74
CA ALA A 11 -28.83 24.29 -2.75
C ALA A 11 -27.85 25.42 -3.11
N ILE A 12 -26.57 25.24 -2.82
CA ILE A 12 -25.49 26.14 -3.24
C ILE A 12 -24.83 25.51 -4.47
N CYS A 13 -25.17 25.99 -5.66
CA CYS A 13 -24.48 25.63 -6.90
C CYS A 13 -23.26 26.54 -7.08
N CYS A 14 -22.06 26.01 -6.83
CA CYS A 14 -20.81 26.65 -7.24
C CYS A 14 -20.42 26.17 -8.64
N SER A 15 -20.60 27.03 -9.64
CA SER A 15 -20.05 26.86 -10.99
C SER A 15 -18.57 27.24 -10.99
N PHE A 16 -17.68 26.32 -11.36
CA PHE A 16 -16.33 26.65 -11.82
C PHE A 16 -16.11 26.07 -13.20
N ALA A 17 -16.09 26.96 -14.19
CA ALA A 17 -15.56 26.69 -15.53
C ALA A 17 -14.22 27.41 -15.63
N LEU A 18 -13.17 26.71 -16.05
CA LEU A 18 -11.99 27.33 -16.68
C LEU A 18 -11.31 26.33 -17.61
N SER A 19 -10.85 26.89 -18.72
CA SER A 19 -10.58 26.33 -20.02
C SER A 19 -9.08 26.16 -20.33
N SER A 20 -8.82 25.31 -21.33
CA SER A 20 -7.70 25.32 -22.28
C SER A 20 -6.35 24.69 -21.90
N LEU A 21 -5.98 23.66 -22.69
CA LEU A 21 -4.61 23.22 -22.99
C LEU A 21 -3.96 24.21 -23.98
N PRO A 22 -2.62 24.32 -24.02
CA PRO A 22 -1.87 23.63 -25.07
C PRO A 22 -0.52 23.03 -24.63
N ALA A 23 -0.06 22.10 -25.47
CA ALA A 23 1.20 21.39 -25.41
C ALA A 23 2.44 22.28 -25.51
N PHE A 24 3.53 21.86 -24.86
CA PHE A 24 4.89 22.24 -25.23
C PHE A 24 5.75 20.97 -25.24
N SER A 25 6.33 20.67 -26.40
CA SER A 25 7.36 19.66 -26.60
C SER A 25 8.70 20.17 -26.03
N ASP A 26 9.55 19.27 -25.55
CA ASP A 26 11.00 19.45 -25.69
C ASP A 26 11.69 18.07 -25.86
N PRO A 27 12.67 17.93 -26.79
CA PRO A 27 13.23 16.67 -27.22
C PRO A 27 14.59 16.37 -26.57
N GLY A 28 14.89 15.07 -26.50
CA GLY A 28 16.26 14.60 -26.55
C GLY A 28 16.88 14.22 -25.22
N ASN A 29 17.26 12.95 -25.11
CA ASN A 29 18.63 12.63 -24.73
C ASN A 29 18.95 11.21 -25.21
N GLY A 30 19.56 11.11 -26.40
CA GLY A 30 20.28 9.90 -26.78
C GLY A 30 21.58 9.83 -25.98
N LYS A 31 21.91 8.65 -25.45
CA LYS A 31 23.30 8.33 -25.09
C LYS A 31 23.49 6.81 -25.16
N GLY A 32 24.35 6.41 -26.10
CA GLY A 32 24.71 5.02 -26.35
C GLY A 32 25.58 4.42 -25.24
N PRO A 33 25.88 3.11 -25.34
CA PRO A 33 26.71 2.40 -24.39
C PRO A 33 28.18 2.42 -24.83
N ASP A 34 29.12 2.65 -23.91
CA ASP A 34 30.34 1.82 -23.79
C ASP A 34 31.28 2.28 -22.65
N LYS A 35 31.94 1.27 -22.06
CA LYS A 35 33.24 1.25 -21.34
C LYS A 35 33.34 1.71 -19.88
N GLY A 36 33.83 0.78 -19.07
CA GLY A 36 34.56 1.06 -17.83
C GLY A 36 34.77 -0.17 -16.94
N HIS A 37 35.71 -1.05 -17.29
CA HIS A 37 36.29 -2.00 -16.34
C HIS A 37 37.15 -1.24 -15.32
N ALA A 38 36.87 -1.39 -14.02
CA ALA A 38 37.82 -1.10 -12.96
C ALA A 38 37.57 -2.03 -11.77
N GLN A 39 38.66 -2.67 -11.34
CA GLN A 39 38.76 -3.71 -10.33
C GLN A 39 39.22 -3.08 -9.01
N GLY A 40 38.62 -3.47 -7.89
CA GLY A 40 39.23 -3.32 -6.55
C GLY A 40 38.28 -2.83 -5.46
N GLY A 41 38.13 -3.62 -4.39
CA GLY A 41 37.55 -3.15 -3.12
C GLY A 41 36.89 -4.25 -2.27
N LYS A 42 37.65 -4.80 -1.31
CA LYS A 42 37.18 -5.67 -0.21
C LYS A 42 36.16 -4.95 0.68
N GLY A 43 35.15 -5.68 1.17
CA GLY A 43 34.41 -5.31 2.38
C GLY A 43 33.03 -5.95 2.47
N HIS A 44 32.90 -7.00 3.30
CA HIS A 44 31.62 -7.55 3.74
C HIS A 44 30.84 -6.48 4.51
N GLY A 45 29.63 -6.16 4.05
CA GLY A 45 28.66 -5.30 4.72
C GLY A 45 27.26 -5.71 4.31
N ASN A 46 26.47 -6.15 5.28
CA ASN A 46 25.10 -6.62 5.14
C ASN A 46 24.19 -5.45 4.72
N GLU A 47 23.69 -5.44 3.48
CA GLU A 47 22.68 -4.49 3.01
C GLU A 47 21.56 -5.25 2.28
N GLY A 48 20.46 -5.45 3.00
CA GLY A 48 19.22 -5.99 2.46
C GLY A 48 18.63 -5.07 1.39
N GLY A 49 18.54 -5.60 0.17
CA GLY A 49 17.49 -5.36 -0.83
C GLY A 49 16.98 -3.93 -1.03
N LYS A 50 17.61 -3.19 -1.96
CA LYS A 50 17.00 -2.03 -2.64
C LYS A 50 15.71 -2.45 -3.37
N GLY A 51 14.56 -2.08 -2.80
CA GLY A 51 13.27 -2.02 -3.49
C GLY A 51 13.07 -0.66 -4.15
N GLN A 52 12.90 -0.68 -5.48
CA GLN A 52 12.85 0.46 -6.39
C GLN A 52 11.83 1.56 -6.03
N GLY A 53 12.20 2.81 -6.39
CA GLY A 53 11.48 4.03 -6.09
C GLY A 53 10.05 4.08 -6.60
N GLY A 54 9.12 4.31 -5.68
CA GLY A 54 7.78 4.78 -5.94
C GLY A 54 7.60 6.10 -5.21
N LYS A 55 7.23 7.13 -5.96
CA LYS A 55 7.04 8.53 -5.52
C LYS A 55 6.55 8.60 -4.07
N GLU A 56 7.40 9.16 -3.22
CA GLU A 56 7.14 9.43 -1.82
C GLU A 56 5.96 10.40 -1.74
N GLY A 57 4.75 9.86 -1.62
CA GLY A 57 3.64 10.58 -0.99
C GLY A 57 4.11 11.04 0.40
N ASN A 58 3.49 12.07 0.95
CA ASN A 58 3.83 12.76 2.18
C ASN A 58 3.79 11.87 3.47
N TRP A 59 4.55 10.79 3.49
CA TRP A 59 4.66 9.76 4.51
C TRP A 59 5.59 10.20 5.65
N GLY A 60 5.76 11.49 5.90
CA GLY A 60 6.74 12.04 6.87
C GLY A 60 6.47 11.70 8.33
N ARG A 61 5.35 11.05 8.65
CA ARG A 61 4.99 10.54 9.99
C ARG A 61 4.42 9.12 9.93
N SER A 62 5.05 8.31 9.10
CA SER A 62 4.64 6.94 8.84
C SER A 62 5.23 6.00 9.89
N PRO A 63 4.42 5.18 10.58
CA PRO A 63 4.96 4.20 11.51
C PRO A 63 5.94 3.26 10.79
N HIS A 64 7.08 3.02 11.42
CA HIS A 64 8.04 2.04 10.93
C HIS A 64 7.45 0.63 11.08
N ILE A 65 7.45 -0.14 9.99
CA ILE A 65 6.92 -1.50 9.96
C ILE A 65 8.08 -2.49 9.98
N ASP A 66 8.21 -3.24 11.07
CA ASP A 66 9.17 -4.34 11.17
C ASP A 66 8.62 -5.58 10.44
N ARG A 67 8.96 -5.68 9.15
CA ARG A 67 8.47 -6.74 8.27
C ARG A 67 8.90 -8.13 8.74
N ASP A 68 10.16 -8.28 9.16
CA ASP A 68 10.72 -9.55 9.59
C ASP A 68 10.03 -10.07 10.85
N ASN A 69 9.79 -9.18 11.83
CA ASN A 69 9.03 -9.53 13.02
C ASN A 69 7.63 -10.03 12.67
N ILE A 70 6.93 -9.30 11.78
CA ILE A 70 5.57 -9.66 11.36
C ILE A 70 5.56 -11.00 10.64
N LEU A 71 6.47 -11.24 9.69
CA LEU A 71 6.58 -12.52 8.98
C LEU A 71 6.87 -13.67 9.94
N GLY A 72 7.70 -13.45 10.98
CA GLY A 72 7.93 -14.42 12.05
C GLY A 72 6.65 -14.77 12.81
N VAL A 73 5.84 -13.77 13.17
CA VAL A 73 4.53 -13.98 13.81
C VAL A 73 3.60 -14.79 12.89
N LEU A 74 3.52 -14.45 11.60
CA LEU A 74 2.69 -15.17 10.63
C LEU A 74 3.12 -16.63 10.45
N GLY A 75 4.43 -16.88 10.42
CA GLY A 75 5.00 -18.22 10.32
C GLY A 75 4.66 -19.11 11.52
N GLY A 76 4.56 -18.52 12.73
CA GLY A 76 4.23 -19.25 13.96
C GLY A 76 2.74 -19.58 14.15
N HIS A 77 1.84 -19.01 13.35
CA HIS A 77 0.38 -19.09 13.58
C HIS A 77 -0.39 -19.71 12.39
N ARG A 78 0.18 -20.73 11.73
CA ARG A 78 -0.40 -21.40 10.55
C ARG A 78 -1.77 -22.06 10.80
N ASP A 79 -2.11 -22.34 12.04
CA ASP A 79 -3.41 -22.94 12.41
C ASP A 79 -4.59 -21.99 12.18
N TYR A 80 -4.36 -20.68 12.28
CA TYR A 80 -5.39 -19.63 12.17
C TYR A 80 -5.14 -18.68 10.98
N TRP A 81 -3.99 -18.81 10.34
CA TRP A 81 -3.57 -18.07 9.16
C TRP A 81 -3.31 -19.04 8.02
N ARG A 82 -4.20 -19.07 7.04
CA ARG A 82 -4.10 -19.95 5.86
C ARG A 82 -4.18 -19.13 4.59
N PRO A 83 -3.47 -19.52 3.53
CA PRO A 83 -3.51 -18.77 2.28
C PRO A 83 -4.93 -18.82 1.73
N GLY A 84 -5.46 -17.66 1.37
CA GLY A 84 -6.71 -17.56 0.64
C GLY A 84 -6.52 -17.93 -0.84
N PRO A 85 -7.61 -17.88 -1.63
CA PRO A 85 -7.50 -18.03 -3.08
C PRO A 85 -6.49 -17.04 -3.67
N ALA A 86 -5.65 -17.52 -4.58
CA ALA A 86 -4.69 -16.67 -5.27
C ALA A 86 -5.40 -15.53 -6.00
N LEU A 87 -4.87 -14.31 -5.87
CA LEU A 87 -5.42 -13.15 -6.54
C LEU A 87 -5.11 -13.24 -8.05
N PRO A 88 -6.03 -12.82 -8.94
CA PRO A 88 -5.75 -12.76 -10.37
C PRO A 88 -4.54 -11.85 -10.67
N PRO A 89 -3.74 -12.13 -11.73
CA PRO A 89 -2.50 -11.39 -12.01
C PRO A 89 -2.69 -9.87 -12.15
N GLY A 90 -3.82 -9.43 -12.71
CA GLY A 90 -4.15 -8.00 -12.83
C GLY A 90 -4.44 -7.32 -11.49
N ILE A 91 -4.97 -8.06 -10.51
CA ILE A 91 -5.23 -7.56 -9.16
C ILE A 91 -3.95 -7.52 -8.35
N GLN A 92 -3.10 -8.55 -8.44
CA GLN A 92 -1.80 -8.60 -7.76
C GLN A 92 -0.94 -7.38 -8.10
N LYS A 93 -0.87 -7.01 -9.39
CA LYS A 93 -0.13 -5.83 -9.84
C LYS A 93 -0.67 -4.49 -9.33
N ASN A 94 -1.93 -4.47 -8.89
CA ASN A 94 -2.57 -3.27 -8.36
C ASN A 94 -2.55 -3.21 -6.83
N LEU A 95 -2.18 -4.30 -6.15
CA LEU A 95 -1.95 -4.33 -4.72
C LEU A 95 -0.60 -3.68 -4.40
N ALA A 96 -0.59 -2.35 -4.32
CA ALA A 96 0.62 -1.57 -4.08
C ALA A 96 0.37 -0.42 -3.11
N ARG A 97 1.41 -0.01 -2.39
CA ARG A 97 1.36 1.10 -1.43
C ARG A 97 0.84 2.38 -2.08
N GLY A 98 0.04 3.14 -1.32
CA GLY A 98 -0.60 4.38 -1.74
C GLY A 98 -1.80 4.20 -2.67
N LYS A 99 -2.06 3.00 -3.20
CA LYS A 99 -3.25 2.72 -4.00
C LYS A 99 -4.43 2.30 -3.11
N PRO A 100 -5.68 2.52 -3.54
CA PRO A 100 -6.84 1.99 -2.84
C PRO A 100 -6.85 0.46 -2.90
N LEU A 101 -7.24 -0.17 -1.79
CA LEU A 101 -7.46 -1.61 -1.74
C LEU A 101 -8.67 -1.98 -2.61
N PRO A 102 -8.54 -2.90 -3.57
CA PRO A 102 -9.68 -3.35 -4.37
C PRO A 102 -10.79 -3.91 -3.46
N PRO A 103 -12.07 -3.57 -3.72
CA PRO A 103 -13.16 -4.11 -2.93
C PRO A 103 -13.30 -5.62 -3.14
N GLY A 104 -13.70 -6.34 -2.09
CA GLY A 104 -14.04 -7.77 -2.15
C GLY A 104 -12.87 -8.76 -2.14
N ILE A 105 -11.61 -8.30 -2.24
CA ILE A 105 -10.45 -9.20 -2.15
C ILE A 105 -9.90 -9.35 -0.72
N ALA A 106 -10.17 -8.35 0.12
CA ALA A 106 -9.63 -8.27 1.45
C ALA A 106 -10.57 -8.93 2.46
N LYS A 107 -9.98 -9.75 3.34
CA LYS A 107 -10.67 -10.44 4.42
C LYS A 107 -10.09 -9.98 5.75
N LYS A 108 -10.96 -9.86 6.74
CA LYS A 108 -10.54 -9.61 8.12
C LYS A 108 -9.74 -10.81 8.64
N LEU A 109 -8.70 -10.52 9.40
CA LEU A 109 -7.90 -11.54 10.08
C LEU A 109 -8.67 -12.15 11.24
N ASP A 110 -8.32 -13.40 11.58
CA ASP A 110 -8.74 -14.00 12.86
C ASP A 110 -8.25 -13.12 14.00
N GLY A 111 -9.12 -12.83 14.97
CA GLY A 111 -8.82 -11.95 16.10
C GLY A 111 -7.62 -12.42 16.92
N ARG A 112 -7.37 -13.74 16.99
CA ARG A 112 -6.21 -14.29 17.68
C ARG A 112 -4.90 -13.88 17.01
N LEU A 113 -4.84 -13.96 15.69
CA LEU A 113 -3.66 -13.52 14.93
C LEU A 113 -3.52 -12.00 14.99
N LEU A 114 -4.64 -11.28 14.81
CA LEU A 114 -4.65 -9.82 14.86
C LEU A 114 -4.12 -9.28 16.20
N ASN A 115 -4.36 -9.99 17.30
CA ASN A 115 -3.85 -9.63 18.62
C ASN A 115 -2.33 -9.83 18.79
N GLN A 116 -1.70 -10.65 17.94
CA GLN A 116 -0.24 -10.87 17.96
C GLN A 116 0.50 -9.88 17.06
N LEU A 117 -0.21 -9.25 16.12
CA LEU A 117 0.40 -8.28 15.20
C LEU A 117 0.53 -6.89 15.86
N PRO A 118 1.58 -6.12 15.52
CA PRO A 118 1.69 -4.73 15.92
C PRO A 118 0.48 -3.92 15.46
N ARG A 119 -0.07 -3.07 16.34
CA ARG A 119 -1.20 -2.19 16.03
C ARG A 119 -0.68 -0.80 15.68
N TYR A 120 -1.22 -0.23 14.61
CA TYR A 120 -0.92 1.13 14.19
C TYR A 120 -2.23 1.93 14.17
N GLU A 121 -2.22 3.09 14.84
CA GLU A 121 -3.40 3.93 14.94
C GLU A 121 -3.87 4.39 13.54
N GLY A 122 -5.17 4.24 13.27
CA GLY A 122 -5.75 4.58 11.96
C GLY A 122 -5.46 3.57 10.85
N TYR A 123 -4.86 2.42 11.17
CA TYR A 123 -4.62 1.34 10.22
C TYR A 123 -5.15 -0.01 10.72
N GLU A 124 -5.47 -0.90 9.78
CA GLU A 124 -5.95 -2.25 10.06
C GLU A 124 -5.21 -3.26 9.18
N TRP A 125 -4.88 -4.41 9.78
CA TRP A 125 -4.34 -5.56 9.07
C TRP A 125 -5.45 -6.38 8.42
N GLN A 126 -5.29 -6.67 7.12
CA GLN A 126 -6.22 -7.45 6.34
C GLN A 126 -5.51 -8.48 5.46
N GLN A 127 -6.17 -9.58 5.17
CA GLN A 127 -5.68 -10.62 4.27
C GLN A 127 -6.15 -10.35 2.84
N ALA A 128 -5.23 -10.38 1.86
CA ALA A 128 -5.58 -10.35 0.45
C ALA A 128 -4.95 -11.57 -0.26
N GLY A 129 -5.76 -12.60 -0.50
CA GLY A 129 -5.25 -13.88 -1.01
C GLY A 129 -4.23 -14.51 -0.07
N ALA A 130 -2.97 -14.61 -0.51
CA ALA A 130 -1.85 -15.11 0.28
C ALA A 130 -1.02 -13.99 0.95
N ASP A 131 -1.38 -12.72 0.72
CA ASP A 131 -0.63 -11.58 1.22
C ASP A 131 -1.29 -10.98 2.47
N LEU A 132 -0.48 -10.37 3.33
CA LEU A 132 -0.92 -9.55 4.44
C LEU A 132 -0.80 -8.07 4.05
N VAL A 133 -1.85 -7.29 4.27
CA VAL A 133 -1.94 -5.89 3.83
C VAL A 133 -2.29 -5.00 5.01
N LEU A 134 -1.55 -3.91 5.21
CA LEU A 134 -1.91 -2.85 6.14
C LEU A 134 -2.68 -1.76 5.38
N VAL A 135 -3.87 -1.42 5.86
CA VAL A 135 -4.81 -0.51 5.17
C VAL A 135 -5.16 0.64 6.09
N SER A 136 -5.17 1.87 5.56
CA SER A 136 -5.68 3.05 6.28
C SER A 136 -7.19 2.98 6.43
N ILE A 137 -7.70 3.06 7.66
CA ILE A 137 -9.14 3.01 7.96
C ILE A 137 -9.85 4.24 7.38
N ALA A 138 -9.20 5.40 7.43
CA ALA A 138 -9.79 6.67 6.98
C ALA A 138 -9.94 6.76 5.45
N SER A 139 -9.02 6.13 4.70
CA SER A 139 -8.92 6.33 3.24
C SER A 139 -9.08 5.05 2.42
N GLY A 140 -8.99 3.87 3.03
CA GLY A 140 -8.95 2.58 2.32
C GLY A 140 -7.67 2.37 1.50
N LEU A 141 -6.67 3.24 1.66
CA LEU A 141 -5.40 3.12 0.95
C LEU A 141 -4.51 2.06 1.58
N ILE A 142 -3.84 1.31 0.72
CA ILE A 142 -2.82 0.34 1.09
C ILE A 142 -1.62 1.12 1.61
N TYR A 143 -1.27 0.88 2.87
CA TYR A 143 -0.07 1.43 3.49
C TYR A 143 1.13 0.52 3.27
N GLU A 144 0.94 -0.78 3.44
CA GLU A 144 1.98 -1.80 3.33
C GLU A 144 1.42 -3.10 2.77
N VAL A 145 2.24 -3.81 2.00
CA VAL A 145 1.97 -5.17 1.52
C VAL A 145 3.13 -6.07 1.94
N LEU A 146 2.82 -7.14 2.66
CA LEU A 146 3.74 -8.21 3.00
C LEU A 146 3.42 -9.42 2.13
N ASN A 147 4.26 -9.59 1.11
CA ASN A 147 4.24 -10.76 0.25
C ASN A 147 5.02 -11.91 0.88
N GLY A 148 4.73 -13.14 0.47
CA GLY A 148 5.47 -14.31 0.94
C GLY A 148 5.18 -14.65 2.41
N ALA A 149 4.04 -14.22 2.94
CA ALA A 149 3.61 -14.62 4.28
C ALA A 149 3.51 -16.15 4.44
N PHE A 150 3.45 -16.90 3.33
CA PHE A 150 3.35 -18.35 3.25
C PHE A 150 4.53 -19.03 2.52
N ASP A 151 5.54 -18.26 2.12
CA ASP A 151 6.75 -18.82 1.50
C ASP A 151 7.68 -19.44 2.56
#